data_AF-A0A976LPM1-F1
#
_entry.id   AF-A0A976LPM1-F1
#
_cell.length_a   1.000
_cell.length_b   1.000
_cell.length_c   1.000
_cell.angle_alpha   90.00
_cell.angle_beta   90.00
_cell.angle_gamma   90.00
#
_symmetry.space_group_name_H-M   'P 1'
#
loop_
_entity.id
_entity.type
_entity.pdbx_description
1 polymer ?
#
loop_
_entity_poly.entity_id
_entity_poly.type
_entity_poly.pdbx_seq_one_letter_code
_entity_poly.pdbx_strand_id
1 'polypeptide(L)'
;MLLLITLTSNSDVKAGESIIVAPTGSQTKGINAKFVAASPQTDTTVQGRTYYFRAPAENLRAGMRVSVEMKDTSANSNNIDGVTVPASAVVWYAGKPWVYKKQGEESFIRLPISIDNETNGGWFNRSEKLASGDNLVVNGAQLLLSEEFKYQIKNENQD
;
A
#
# COMPACT_ATOMS: atom_id res chain seq x y z
N MET A 1 -5.41 17.59 -25.10
CA MET A 1 -6.00 16.37 -25.68
C MET A 1 -7.04 15.81 -24.74
N LEU A 2 -8.16 15.33 -25.28
CA LEU A 2 -9.20 14.60 -24.52
C LEU A 2 -8.92 13.09 -24.66
N LEU A 3 -9.01 12.37 -23.55
CA LEU A 3 -8.77 10.95 -23.45
C LEU A 3 -10.04 10.27 -22.93
N LEU A 4 -10.44 9.17 -23.54
CA LEU A 4 -11.46 8.27 -23.04
C LEU A 4 -10.75 7.07 -22.43
N ILE A 5 -10.96 6.84 -21.13
CA ILE A 5 -10.22 5.84 -20.35
C ILE A 5 -11.22 4.97 -19.61
N THR A 6 -11.04 3.66 -19.73
CA THR A 6 -11.81 2.66 -18.99
C THR A 6 -10.99 2.13 -17.83
N LEU A 7 -11.51 2.29 -16.61
CA LEU A 7 -10.90 1.80 -15.38
C LEU A 7 -11.62 0.52 -14.96
N THR A 8 -10.86 -0.57 -14.82
CA THR A 8 -11.38 -1.90 -14.45
C THR A 8 -11.55 -2.06 -12.94
N SER A 9 -10.73 -1.36 -12.15
CA SER A 9 -10.93 -1.18 -10.71
C SER A 9 -12.25 -0.42 -10.50
N ASN A 10 -13.14 -0.87 -9.61
CA ASN A 10 -14.39 -0.18 -9.28
C ASN A 10 -14.16 1.13 -8.48
N SER A 11 -13.10 1.85 -8.81
CA SER A 11 -12.69 3.11 -8.22
C SER A 11 -13.55 4.23 -8.79
N ASP A 12 -14.29 4.90 -7.92
CA ASP A 12 -15.11 6.05 -8.29
C ASP A 12 -14.21 7.28 -8.42
N VAL A 13 -13.94 7.73 -9.65
CA VAL A 13 -13.11 8.92 -9.90
C VAL A 13 -13.92 10.18 -9.60
N LYS A 14 -13.42 11.01 -8.69
CA LYS A 14 -14.11 12.26 -8.28
C LYS A 14 -13.62 13.48 -9.05
N ALA A 15 -14.46 14.51 -9.05
CA ALA A 15 -14.09 15.82 -9.60
C ALA A 15 -12.85 16.38 -8.88
N GLY A 16 -11.86 16.81 -9.67
CA GLY A 16 -10.57 17.31 -9.16
C GLY A 16 -9.45 16.27 -9.07
N GLU A 17 -9.78 14.98 -9.27
CA GLU A 17 -8.79 13.92 -9.32
C GLU A 17 -7.95 14.00 -10.60
N SER A 18 -6.68 13.61 -10.48
CA SER A 18 -5.75 13.59 -11.61
C SER A 18 -5.01 12.28 -11.63
N ILE A 19 -4.85 11.73 -12.82
CA ILE A 19 -4.18 10.45 -13.07
C ILE A 19 -2.91 10.70 -13.88
N ILE A 20 -1.96 9.78 -13.78
CA ILE A 20 -0.79 9.79 -14.65
C ILE A 20 -1.06 8.87 -15.84
N VAL A 21 -0.86 9.40 -17.05
CA VAL A 21 -1.05 8.65 -18.29
C VAL A 21 0.27 8.57 -19.05
N ALA A 22 0.59 7.40 -19.60
CA ALA A 22 1.75 7.21 -20.45
C ALA A 22 1.40 6.30 -21.63
N PRO A 23 1.95 6.53 -22.83
CA PRO A 23 1.92 5.57 -23.93
C PRO A 23 2.34 4.15 -23.48
N THR A 24 1.51 3.15 -23.77
CA THR A 24 1.83 1.76 -23.43
C THR A 24 3.08 1.31 -24.20
N GLY A 25 4.04 0.71 -23.49
CA GLY A 25 5.28 0.20 -24.10
C GLY A 25 6.38 1.24 -24.32
N SER A 26 6.20 2.49 -23.87
CA SER A 26 7.24 3.53 -23.93
C SER A 26 7.65 3.96 -22.52
N GLN A 27 8.95 4.10 -22.25
CA GLN A 27 9.47 4.68 -21.00
C GLN A 27 9.38 6.22 -20.98
N THR A 28 8.31 6.76 -21.55
CA THR A 28 8.10 8.21 -21.61
C THR A 28 7.63 8.73 -20.26
N LYS A 29 8.05 9.95 -19.93
CA LYS A 29 7.58 10.66 -18.73
C LYS A 29 6.06 10.67 -18.67
N GLY A 30 5.51 10.19 -17.56
CA GLY A 30 4.07 10.19 -17.31
C GLY A 30 3.50 11.60 -17.38
N ILE A 31 2.37 11.73 -18.08
CA ILE A 31 1.69 13.00 -18.30
C ILE A 31 0.54 13.10 -17.31
N ASN A 32 0.41 14.24 -16.66
CA ASN A 32 -0.71 14.49 -15.77
C ASN A 32 -2.00 14.73 -16.57
N ALA A 33 -3.03 13.92 -16.34
CA ALA A 33 -4.34 14.05 -16.95
C ALA A 33 -5.40 14.36 -15.88
N LYS A 34 -6.14 15.44 -16.08
CA LYS A 34 -7.18 15.90 -15.16
C LYS A 34 -8.53 15.30 -15.51
N PHE A 35 -9.26 14.87 -14.49
CA PHE A 35 -10.63 14.40 -14.66
C PHE A 35 -11.53 15.50 -15.25
N VAL A 36 -12.38 15.12 -16.20
CA VAL A 36 -13.39 16.01 -16.81
C VAL A 36 -14.79 15.56 -16.43
N ALA A 37 -15.15 14.32 -16.76
CA ALA A 37 -16.49 13.78 -16.51
C ALA A 37 -16.52 12.26 -16.62
N ALA A 38 -17.53 11.62 -16.03
CA ALA A 38 -17.88 10.24 -16.36
C ALA A 38 -18.46 10.16 -17.77
N SER A 39 -18.09 9.11 -18.50
CA SER A 39 -18.67 8.83 -19.81
C SER A 39 -20.05 8.22 -19.62
N PRO A 40 -21.09 8.72 -20.33
CA PRO A 40 -22.40 8.07 -20.36
C PRO A 40 -22.37 6.76 -21.16
N GLN A 41 -21.29 6.51 -21.91
CA GLN A 41 -21.07 5.30 -22.67
C GLN A 41 -19.96 4.46 -22.02
N THR A 42 -20.27 3.19 -21.77
CA THR A 42 -19.31 2.18 -21.34
C THR A 42 -18.60 1.56 -22.54
N ASP A 43 -17.34 1.20 -22.38
CA ASP A 43 -16.59 0.43 -23.38
C ASP A 43 -17.19 -0.97 -23.55
N THR A 44 -17.46 -1.40 -24.78
CA THR A 44 -18.08 -2.69 -25.08
C THR A 44 -17.10 -3.85 -25.06
N THR A 45 -15.79 -3.57 -25.04
CA THR A 45 -14.71 -4.55 -25.10
C THR A 45 -14.04 -4.78 -23.75
N VAL A 46 -14.07 -3.78 -22.85
CA VAL A 46 -13.46 -3.84 -21.53
C VAL A 46 -14.49 -3.59 -20.45
N GLN A 47 -14.65 -4.54 -19.53
CA GLN A 47 -15.51 -4.36 -18.36
C GLN A 47 -14.89 -3.33 -17.41
N GLY A 48 -15.60 -2.22 -17.19
CA GLY A 48 -15.13 -1.16 -16.31
C GLY A 48 -15.97 0.12 -16.43
N ARG A 49 -15.61 1.13 -15.65
CA ARG A 49 -16.22 2.46 -15.74
C ARG A 49 -15.39 3.35 -16.64
N THR A 50 -16.06 4.09 -17.50
CA THR A 50 -15.39 4.90 -18.53
C THR A 50 -15.47 6.38 -18.17
N TYR A 51 -14.36 7.09 -18.32
CA TYR A 51 -14.22 8.49 -17.91
C TYR A 51 -13.47 9.30 -18.95
N TYR A 52 -13.78 10.59 -19.00
CA TYR A 52 -13.09 11.59 -19.81
C TYR A 52 -12.01 12.29 -18.98
N PHE A 53 -10.78 12.32 -19.51
CA PHE A 53 -9.66 13.04 -18.93
C PHE A 53 -9.04 14.03 -19.93
N ARG A 54 -8.47 15.12 -19.43
CA ARG A 54 -7.76 16.13 -20.22
C ARG A 54 -6.28 16.13 -19.87
N ALA A 55 -5.44 15.87 -20.88
CA ALA A 55 -3.98 15.88 -20.76
C ALA A 55 -3.35 16.86 -21.77
N PRO A 56 -2.16 17.41 -21.49
CA PRO A 56 -1.36 18.09 -22.52
C PRO A 56 -0.99 17.09 -23.63
N ALA A 57 -0.95 17.58 -24.88
CA ALA A 57 -0.87 16.75 -26.09
C ALA A 57 0.56 16.42 -26.53
N GLU A 58 1.58 16.71 -25.69
CA GLU A 58 2.98 16.69 -26.09
C GLU A 58 3.38 15.35 -26.73
N ASN A 59 3.16 14.23 -26.02
CA ASN A 59 3.53 12.89 -26.47
C ASN A 59 2.33 11.96 -26.70
N LEU A 60 1.11 12.52 -26.77
CA LEU A 60 -0.11 11.75 -26.99
C LEU A 60 -0.68 12.05 -28.38
N ARG A 61 -1.09 10.99 -29.08
CA ARG A 61 -1.75 11.05 -30.39
C ARG A 61 -3.02 10.21 -30.35
N ALA A 62 -4.02 10.59 -31.13
CA ALA A 62 -5.26 9.83 -31.25
C ALA A 62 -4.95 8.40 -31.73
N GLY A 63 -5.63 7.41 -31.15
CA GLY A 63 -5.41 5.99 -31.45
C GLY A 63 -4.26 5.32 -30.68
N MET A 64 -3.46 6.07 -29.92
CA MET A 64 -2.44 5.46 -29.04
C MET A 64 -3.10 4.70 -27.89
N ARG A 65 -2.57 3.51 -27.58
CA ARG A 65 -2.84 2.83 -26.32
C ARG A 65 -2.08 3.53 -25.20
N VAL A 66 -2.78 3.80 -24.11
CA VAL A 66 -2.21 4.43 -22.92
C VAL A 66 -2.39 3.53 -21.71
N SER A 67 -1.37 3.51 -20.87
CA SER A 67 -1.41 2.93 -19.54
C SER A 67 -1.68 4.06 -18.54
N VAL A 68 -2.52 3.75 -17.56
CA VAL A 68 -2.94 4.69 -16.53
C VAL A 68 -2.39 4.22 -15.20
N GLU A 69 -1.69 5.12 -14.54
CA GLU A 69 -1.30 4.97 -13.14
C GLU A 69 -2.16 5.93 -12.33
N MET A 70 -3.10 5.37 -11.57
CA MET A 70 -3.83 6.13 -10.57
C MET A 70 -2.91 6.27 -9.36
N LYS A 71 -2.61 7.51 -8.99
CA LYS A 71 -2.12 7.75 -7.63
C LYS A 71 -3.25 7.36 -6.71
N ASP A 72 -2.95 6.57 -5.68
CA ASP A 72 -3.94 6.20 -4.68
C ASP A 72 -4.36 7.48 -3.94
N THR A 73 -5.42 8.13 -4.44
CA THR A 73 -6.02 9.32 -3.85
C THR A 73 -6.95 8.98 -2.69
N SER A 74 -6.77 7.81 -2.06
CA SER A 74 -7.08 7.59 -0.64
C SER A 74 -6.33 8.56 0.30
N ALA A 75 -5.72 9.62 -0.23
CA ALA A 75 -5.58 10.93 0.39
C ALA A 75 -6.92 11.63 0.73
N ASN A 76 -8.10 11.04 0.44
CA ASN A 76 -9.17 11.03 1.46
C ASN A 76 -8.78 10.06 2.57
N SER A 77 -7.71 10.45 3.25
CA SER A 77 -7.39 9.94 4.55
C SER A 77 -8.56 10.38 5.43
N ASN A 78 -9.60 9.54 5.49
CA ASN A 78 -9.95 9.07 6.82
C ASN A 78 -8.58 8.80 7.45
N ASN A 79 -8.23 9.59 8.46
CA ASN A 79 -7.01 9.39 9.21
C ASN A 79 -7.16 7.98 9.80
N ILE A 80 -6.81 6.97 9.00
CA ILE A 80 -6.93 5.59 9.37
C ILE A 80 -5.70 5.44 10.23
N ASP A 81 -5.87 5.73 11.52
CA ASP A 81 -4.87 5.47 12.53
C ASP A 81 -4.36 4.04 12.33
N GLY A 82 -3.10 3.93 11.96
CA GLY A 82 -2.48 2.70 11.54
C GLY A 82 -1.10 2.97 10.98
N VAL A 83 -0.29 1.92 10.96
CA VAL A 83 1.10 2.01 10.51
C VAL A 83 1.41 0.93 9.50
N THR A 84 2.30 1.25 8.57
CA THR A 84 2.86 0.24 7.67
C THR A 84 4.04 -0.44 8.36
N VAL A 85 3.92 -1.75 8.53
CA VAL A 85 4.98 -2.62 9.04
C VAL A 85 5.78 -3.13 7.84
N PRO A 86 7.09 -2.83 7.75
CA PRO A 86 7.92 -3.34 6.66
C PRO A 86 8.09 -4.86 6.80
N ALA A 87 8.18 -5.57 5.67
CA ALA A 87 8.28 -7.03 5.69
C ALA A 87 9.51 -7.55 6.46
N SER A 88 10.60 -6.78 6.49
CA SER A 88 11.81 -7.09 7.25
C SER A 88 11.64 -7.06 8.77
N ALA A 89 10.62 -6.36 9.29
CA ALA A 89 10.30 -6.36 10.72
C ALA A 89 9.48 -7.59 11.16
N VAL A 90 8.95 -8.35 10.20
CA VAL A 90 8.01 -9.43 10.47
C VAL A 90 8.75 -10.73 10.75
N VAL A 91 8.43 -11.37 11.87
CA VAL A 91 8.90 -12.69 12.26
C VAL A 91 7.73 -13.66 12.27
N TRP A 92 7.91 -14.80 11.62
CA TRP A 92 6.93 -15.87 11.60
C TRP A 92 7.17 -16.81 12.77
N TYR A 93 6.18 -16.94 13.63
CA TYR A 93 6.24 -17.83 14.78
C TYR A 93 4.88 -18.48 15.04
N ALA A 94 4.88 -19.80 15.23
CA ALA A 94 3.68 -20.62 15.41
C ALA A 94 2.62 -20.39 14.32
N GLY A 95 3.05 -20.22 13.06
CA GLY A 95 2.16 -19.97 11.92
C GLY A 95 1.51 -18.58 11.90
N LYS A 96 1.92 -17.66 12.78
CA LYS A 96 1.41 -16.29 12.84
C LYS A 96 2.54 -15.27 12.61
N PRO A 97 2.24 -14.11 12.00
CA PRO A 97 3.21 -13.03 11.84
C PRO A 97 3.23 -12.15 13.09
N TRP A 98 4.44 -11.81 13.53
CA TRP A 98 4.70 -11.01 14.72
C TRP A 98 5.74 -9.93 14.43
N VAL A 99 5.74 -8.87 15.23
CA VAL A 99 6.78 -7.84 15.25
C VAL A 99 7.26 -7.59 16.66
N TYR A 100 8.49 -7.08 16.79
CA TYR A 100 9.02 -6.60 18.06
C TYR A 100 9.05 -5.08 18.11
N LYS A 101 8.32 -4.50 19.05
CA LYS A 101 8.31 -3.06 19.34
C LYS A 101 9.23 -2.78 20.52
N LYS A 102 10.11 -1.80 20.38
CA LYS A 102 10.97 -1.30 21.45
C LYS A 102 10.12 -0.42 22.40
N GLN A 103 10.06 -0.80 23.67
CA GLN A 103 9.33 -0.09 24.73
C GLN A 103 10.28 0.71 25.64
N GLY A 104 11.53 0.28 25.78
CA GLY A 104 12.57 0.92 26.58
C GLY A 104 13.94 0.75 25.94
N GLU A 105 15.01 1.16 26.62
CA GLU A 105 16.36 1.14 26.05
C GLU A 105 16.81 -0.26 25.61
N GLU A 106 16.45 -1.28 26.39
CA GLU A 106 16.72 -2.71 26.16
C GLU A 106 15.46 -3.59 26.32
N SER A 107 14.27 -2.99 26.28
CA SER A 107 12.99 -3.71 26.46
C SER A 107 12.21 -3.78 25.16
N PHE A 108 11.82 -5.00 24.78
CA PHE A 108 11.09 -5.29 23.56
C PHE A 108 9.82 -6.09 23.87
N ILE A 109 8.72 -5.72 23.23
CA ILE A 109 7.45 -6.44 23.33
C ILE A 109 7.10 -7.06 21.98
N ARG A 110 6.64 -8.31 21.98
CA ARG A 110 6.15 -8.98 20.78
C ARG A 110 4.68 -8.66 20.58
N LEU A 111 4.33 -8.19 19.38
CA LEU A 111 2.95 -7.87 18.99
C LEU A 111 2.56 -8.69 17.74
N PRO A 112 1.37 -9.30 17.72
CA PRO A 112 0.86 -9.93 16.52
C PRO A 112 0.48 -8.86 15.51
N ILE A 113 0.66 -9.15 14.22
CA ILE A 113 0.22 -8.27 13.14
C ILE A 113 -0.77 -8.99 12.21
N SER A 114 -1.58 -8.22 11.53
CA SER A 114 -2.39 -8.64 10.38
C SER A 114 -1.59 -8.50 9.09
N ILE A 115 -1.81 -9.45 8.19
CA ILE A 115 -1.27 -9.44 6.81
C ILE A 115 -2.36 -9.20 5.76
N ASP A 116 -3.57 -8.82 6.20
CA ASP A 116 -4.74 -8.64 5.34
C ASP A 116 -4.60 -7.46 4.37
N ASN A 117 -3.80 -6.45 4.72
CA ASN A 117 -3.59 -5.24 3.92
C ASN A 117 -2.14 -5.16 3.44
N GLU A 118 -1.82 -5.82 2.34
CA GLU A 118 -0.50 -5.74 1.71
C GLU A 118 -0.25 -4.37 1.07
N THR A 119 0.95 -3.85 1.23
CA THR A 119 1.43 -2.58 0.69
C THR A 119 2.74 -2.81 -0.07
N ASN A 120 3.26 -1.78 -0.76
CA ASN A 120 4.46 -1.88 -1.60
C ASN A 120 5.78 -2.02 -0.79
N GLY A 121 5.89 -3.07 0.03
CA GLY A 121 7.03 -3.36 0.90
C GLY A 121 6.68 -3.93 2.30
N GLY A 122 5.42 -4.25 2.57
CA GLY A 122 5.01 -4.76 3.89
C GLY A 122 3.50 -4.77 4.08
N TRP A 123 3.03 -4.69 5.33
CA TRP A 123 1.61 -4.79 5.66
C TRP A 123 1.12 -3.63 6.51
N PHE A 124 -0.02 -3.07 6.13
CA PHE A 124 -0.69 -2.02 6.89
C PHE A 124 -1.47 -2.61 8.06
N ASN A 125 -1.17 -2.12 9.27
CA ASN A 125 -1.72 -2.61 10.52
C ASN A 125 -2.41 -1.50 11.30
N ARG A 126 -3.64 -1.79 11.75
CA ARG A 126 -4.40 -0.95 12.67
C ARG A 126 -4.39 -1.61 14.03
N SER A 127 -3.67 -1.04 14.99
CA SER A 127 -3.61 -1.57 16.35
C SER A 127 -3.34 -0.45 17.35
N GLU A 128 -4.09 -0.38 18.44
CA GLU A 128 -3.85 0.61 19.52
C GLU A 128 -2.45 0.47 20.14
N LYS A 129 -1.84 -0.71 20.03
CA LYS A 129 -0.50 -1.02 20.53
C LYS A 129 0.62 -0.58 19.60
N LEU A 130 0.31 -0.21 18.35
CA LEU A 130 1.26 0.10 17.30
C LEU A 130 0.87 1.40 16.58
N ALA A 131 1.59 2.48 16.90
CA ALA A 131 1.33 3.83 16.45
C ALA A 131 2.52 4.43 15.69
N SER A 132 2.25 5.49 14.93
CA SER A 132 3.28 6.25 14.23
C SER A 132 4.28 6.83 15.23
N GLY A 133 5.57 6.53 15.05
CA GLY A 133 6.65 6.91 15.98
C GLY A 133 7.16 5.76 16.84
N ASP A 134 6.50 4.62 16.84
CA ASP A 134 7.02 3.42 17.49
C ASP A 134 8.26 2.86 16.78
N ASN A 135 9.24 2.43 17.57
CA ASN A 135 10.46 1.83 17.06
C ASN A 135 10.27 0.32 16.91
N LEU A 136 10.24 -0.16 15.67
CA LEU A 136 10.19 -1.58 15.34
C LEU A 136 11.58 -2.14 15.05
N VAL A 137 11.80 -3.37 15.49
CA VAL A 137 13.04 -4.10 15.21
C VAL A 137 12.96 -4.69 13.80
N VAL A 138 13.75 -4.13 12.89
CA VAL A 138 13.86 -4.60 11.49
C VAL A 138 15.05 -5.54 11.26
N ASN A 139 15.99 -5.58 12.20
CA ASN A 139 17.19 -6.41 12.16
C ASN A 139 17.37 -7.09 13.52
N GLY A 140 17.53 -8.41 13.54
CA GLY A 140 17.71 -9.16 14.79
C GLY A 140 16.41 -9.54 15.50
N ALA A 141 15.25 -9.39 14.87
CA ALA A 141 13.97 -9.83 15.45
C ALA A 141 13.94 -11.35 15.74
N GLN A 142 14.66 -12.16 14.94
CA GLN A 142 14.86 -13.59 15.20
C GLN A 142 15.79 -13.86 16.41
N LEU A 143 16.74 -12.96 16.69
CA LEU A 143 17.59 -13.06 17.88
C LEU A 143 16.77 -12.80 19.15
N LEU A 144 15.89 -11.79 19.12
CA LEU A 144 14.95 -11.53 20.22
C LEU A 144 14.03 -12.71 20.50
N LEU A 145 13.53 -13.37 19.43
CA LEU A 145 12.78 -14.61 19.57
C LEU A 145 13.62 -15.69 20.29
N SER A 146 14.88 -15.86 19.88
CA SER A 146 15.79 -16.85 20.49
C SER A 146 16.07 -16.57 21.97
N GLU A 147 16.20 -15.30 22.36
CA GLU A 147 16.39 -14.91 23.77
C GLU A 147 15.13 -15.19 24.60
N GLU A 148 13.92 -14.88 24.11
CA GLU A 148 12.66 -15.17 24.81
C GLU A 148 12.52 -16.67 25.12
N PHE A 149 12.87 -17.53 24.15
CA PHE A 149 12.86 -18.99 24.33
C PHE A 149 13.83 -19.49 25.39
N LYS A 150 15.05 -18.94 25.46
CA LYS A 150 16.04 -19.35 26.48
C LYS A 150 15.53 -19.07 27.90
N TYR A 151 14.86 -17.94 28.11
CA TYR A 151 14.27 -17.62 29.41
C TYR A 151 13.11 -18.57 29.76
N GLN A 152 12.33 -19.00 28.77
CA GLN A 152 11.23 -19.95 29.00
C GLN A 152 11.72 -21.33 29.43
N ILE A 153 12.83 -21.81 28.89
CA ILE A 153 13.45 -23.11 29.26
C ILE A 153 14.08 -23.06 30.67
N LYS A 154 14.58 -21.89 31.09
CA LYS A 154 15.22 -21.75 32.42
C LYS A 154 14.20 -21.74 33.56
N ASN A 155 12.99 -21.25 33.33
CA ASN A 155 11.92 -21.23 34.34
C ASN A 155 11.23 -22.60 34.54
N GLU A 156 11.40 -23.57 33.64
CA GLU A 156 10.85 -24.93 33.79
C GLU A 156 11.69 -25.82 34.72
N ASN A 157 12.94 -25.45 35.00
CA ASN A 157 13.86 -26.22 35.86
C ASN A 157 13.91 -25.71 37.32
N GLN A 158 12.88 -25.01 37.79
CA GLN A 158 12.79 -24.49 39.16
C GLN A 158 11.57 -24.98 39.96
N ASP A 159 10.95 -26.09 39.55
CA ASP A 159 10.03 -26.87 40.40
C ASP A 159 10.56 -28.31 40.58
#